data_AF-A0A9W9ZGJ6-F1
#
_entry.id   AF-A0A9W9ZGJ6-F1
#
_cell.length_a   1.000
_cell.length_b   1.000
_cell.length_c   1.000
_cell.angle_alpha   90.00
_cell.angle_beta   90.00
_cell.angle_gamma   90.00
#
_symmetry.space_group_name_H-M   'P 1'
#
loop_
_entity.id
_entity.type
_entity.pdbx_description
1 polymer ?
#
loop_
_entity_poly.entity_id
_entity_poly.type
_entity_poly.pdbx_seq_one_letter_code
_entity_poly.pdbx_strand_id
1 'polypeptide(L)'
;MDRNSGCVTGNDEVYLLCDKVQKDDIEVVFYETEMETGKKSWEASGTFAPTDVHRQVAIVFKTPAYWNVAIERPVKVQLELKRKSDQETSEPVEFTYQPQMFDKEQIGAKRRKKIPHFSDYFGGGGGGGPPGMGGAGGGGFGFGAMGFLGSTIGFLPGFGANPGTSQSGNQGGGGTSQQGQSHAAGQTHAAGQSHQADLNELAWNLAERSAAAMRDYATTGDMRYLLAVQRHLTAVQDDSGDTALHLAVINSQQEVVQCLIDIMAGMPESYVSEYNFLRQSPLHLAAITRQPRILDCLLRASANARLRDRHGNTALHIACMHGDAVCLKALLNYNMSKNSSKLAELPRSDSSASSSPRWE
;
A
#
# COMPACT_ATOMS: atom_id res chain seq x y z
N MET A 1 -0.95 -20.43 20.91
CA MET A 1 -0.56 -19.83 19.62
C MET A 1 -1.66 -18.87 19.20
N ASP A 2 -1.35 -17.67 18.77
CA ASP A 2 -2.33 -16.67 18.31
C ASP A 2 -2.85 -16.94 16.90
N ARG A 3 -1.98 -17.50 16.03
CA ARG A 3 -2.28 -17.90 14.66
C ARG A 3 -1.78 -19.32 14.40
N ASN A 4 -2.63 -20.13 13.78
CA ASN A 4 -2.33 -21.52 13.38
C ASN A 4 -2.26 -21.68 11.85
N SER A 5 -2.10 -20.58 11.12
CA SER A 5 -1.91 -20.59 9.67
C SER A 5 -1.12 -19.38 9.16
N GLY A 6 -0.37 -19.56 8.07
CA GLY A 6 0.47 -18.53 7.44
C GLY A 6 0.74 -18.81 5.95
N CYS A 7 1.37 -17.87 5.26
CA CYS A 7 1.76 -17.98 3.86
C CYS A 7 2.93 -18.95 3.68
N VAL A 8 2.93 -19.70 2.58
CA VAL A 8 4.02 -20.61 2.18
C VAL A 8 5.39 -19.95 2.00
N THR A 9 5.43 -18.64 1.78
CA THR A 9 6.67 -17.87 1.73
C THR A 9 7.32 -17.69 3.11
N GLY A 10 6.60 -18.01 4.19
CA GLY A 10 7.02 -17.75 5.56
C GLY A 10 7.05 -16.27 5.90
N ASN A 11 7.80 -15.95 6.97
CA ASN A 11 7.97 -14.62 7.57
C ASN A 11 6.74 -14.02 8.26
N ASP A 12 5.68 -14.82 8.47
CA ASP A 12 4.57 -14.40 9.31
C ASP A 12 4.99 -14.43 10.78
N GLU A 13 4.72 -13.35 11.49
CA GLU A 13 4.98 -13.25 12.93
C GLU A 13 3.89 -14.00 13.72
N VAL A 14 4.31 -14.87 14.63
CA VAL A 14 3.44 -15.74 15.42
C VAL A 14 3.82 -15.64 16.89
N TYR A 15 2.80 -15.53 17.74
CA TYR A 15 2.91 -15.46 19.20
C TYR A 15 2.54 -16.82 19.80
N LEU A 16 3.53 -17.48 20.40
CA LEU A 16 3.36 -18.79 21.04
C LEU A 16 3.51 -18.66 22.55
N LEU A 17 2.42 -18.93 23.27
CA LEU A 17 2.45 -19.14 24.72
C LEU A 17 2.90 -20.58 25.00
N CYS A 18 3.81 -20.75 25.94
CA CYS A 18 4.41 -22.03 26.29
C CYS A 18 4.76 -22.10 27.78
N ASP A 19 5.08 -23.30 28.24
CA ASP A 19 5.65 -23.50 29.56
C ASP A 19 7.07 -22.93 29.65
N LYS A 20 7.67 -22.97 30.85
CA LYS A 20 8.94 -22.32 31.14
C LYS A 20 10.08 -22.83 30.24
N VAL A 21 10.58 -21.99 29.35
CA VAL A 21 11.72 -22.27 28.44
C VAL A 21 12.96 -21.43 28.74
N GLN A 22 14.13 -21.90 28.32
CA GLN A 22 15.37 -21.13 28.37
C GLN A 22 15.59 -20.41 27.03
N LYS A 23 15.73 -19.08 27.05
CA LYS A 23 15.81 -18.26 25.82
C LYS A 23 16.97 -18.60 24.88
N ASP A 24 18.09 -19.09 25.44
CA ASP A 24 19.29 -19.43 24.68
C ASP A 24 19.32 -20.92 24.26
N ASP A 25 18.39 -21.72 24.78
CA ASP A 25 18.34 -23.18 24.62
C ASP A 25 16.95 -23.66 24.15
N ILE A 26 16.34 -22.90 23.24
CA ILE A 26 15.04 -23.23 22.66
C ILE A 26 15.02 -22.94 21.16
N GLU A 27 14.36 -23.79 20.40
CA GLU A 27 14.02 -23.60 18.99
C GLU A 27 12.55 -24.00 18.74
N VAL A 28 11.93 -23.35 17.77
CA VAL A 28 10.58 -23.70 17.28
C VAL A 28 10.78 -24.43 15.96
N VAL A 29 10.33 -25.67 15.87
CA VAL A 29 10.59 -26.53 14.71
C VAL A 29 9.28 -26.92 14.04
N PHE A 30 9.21 -26.68 12.73
CA PHE A 30 8.13 -27.10 11.85
C PHE A 30 8.57 -28.35 11.10
N TYR A 31 7.69 -29.33 10.96
CA TYR A 31 7.97 -30.51 10.17
C TYR A 31 6.72 -31.12 9.53
N GLU A 32 6.94 -31.86 8.46
CA GLU A 32 5.92 -32.68 7.81
C GLU A 32 6.31 -34.15 7.95
N THR A 33 5.34 -35.01 8.27
CA THR A 33 5.57 -36.45 8.42
C THR A 33 4.84 -37.20 7.31
N GLU A 34 5.54 -38.10 6.62
CA GLU A 34 4.94 -38.95 5.60
C GLU A 34 4.10 -40.06 6.24
N MET A 35 2.87 -40.26 5.75
CA MET A 35 1.89 -41.17 6.37
C MET A 35 2.31 -42.65 6.38
N GLU A 36 3.16 -43.09 5.44
CA GLU A 36 3.54 -44.50 5.30
C GLU A 36 4.80 -44.88 6.10
N THR A 37 5.74 -43.95 6.26
CA THR A 37 7.06 -44.24 6.85
C THR A 37 7.25 -43.62 8.24
N GLY A 38 6.38 -42.67 8.64
CA GLY A 38 6.53 -41.92 9.90
C GLY A 38 7.78 -41.04 9.95
N LYS A 39 8.51 -40.91 8.83
CA LYS A 39 9.73 -40.13 8.75
C LYS A 39 9.40 -38.67 8.46
N LYS A 40 10.14 -37.74 9.08
CA LYS A 40 10.06 -36.30 8.79
C LYS A 40 10.56 -36.07 7.35
N SER A 41 9.64 -35.73 6.44
CA SER A 41 9.94 -35.45 5.02
C SER A 41 10.54 -34.05 4.83
N TRP A 42 10.19 -33.13 5.73
CA TRP A 42 10.68 -31.76 5.78
C TRP A 42 10.78 -31.30 7.23
N GLU A 43 11.81 -30.50 7.53
CA GLU A 43 12.00 -29.86 8.83
C GLU A 43 12.58 -28.46 8.61
N ALA A 44 12.06 -27.45 9.32
CA ALA A 44 12.59 -26.09 9.31
C ALA A 44 12.31 -25.37 10.64
N SER A 45 13.25 -24.53 11.07
CA SER A 45 13.12 -23.79 12.33
C SER A 45 12.53 -22.39 12.10
N GLY A 46 11.62 -21.98 12.99
CA GLY A 46 11.17 -20.60 13.11
C GLY A 46 12.31 -19.68 13.49
N THR A 47 12.30 -18.46 12.94
CA THR A 47 13.38 -17.48 13.16
C THR A 47 12.98 -16.50 14.26
N PHE A 48 13.80 -16.41 15.32
CA PHE A 48 13.65 -15.45 16.42
C PHE A 48 14.98 -15.26 17.15
N ALA A 49 15.12 -14.15 17.87
CA ALA A 49 16.25 -13.86 18.75
C ALA A 49 15.92 -14.19 20.21
N PRO A 50 16.93 -14.36 21.10
CA PRO A 50 16.68 -14.57 22.53
C PRO A 50 15.92 -13.43 23.22
N THR A 51 15.91 -12.23 22.63
CA THR A 51 15.11 -11.07 23.07
C THR A 51 13.61 -11.25 22.84
N ASP A 52 13.24 -12.11 21.90
CA ASP A 52 11.85 -12.35 21.50
C ASP A 52 11.17 -13.41 22.39
N VAL A 53 11.93 -14.00 23.32
CA VAL A 53 11.44 -14.90 24.37
C VAL A 53 11.02 -14.06 25.58
N HIS A 54 9.74 -13.77 25.68
CA HIS A 54 9.18 -12.92 26.72
C HIS A 54 8.99 -13.71 28.03
N ARG A 55 9.77 -13.34 29.05
CA ARG A 55 9.70 -13.88 30.43
C ARG A 55 9.70 -15.41 30.52
N GLN A 56 10.36 -16.10 29.59
CA GLN A 56 10.45 -17.57 29.55
C GLN A 56 9.12 -18.31 29.30
N VAL A 57 8.01 -17.62 29.01
CA VAL A 57 6.67 -18.22 28.88
C VAL A 57 5.96 -17.87 27.57
N ALA A 58 6.57 -17.04 26.74
CA ALA A 58 6.07 -16.72 25.43
C ALA A 58 7.23 -16.51 24.46
N ILE A 59 7.04 -16.90 23.20
CA ILE A 59 8.01 -16.75 22.12
C ILE A 59 7.31 -16.05 20.96
N VAL A 60 7.90 -14.95 20.49
CA VAL A 60 7.52 -14.32 19.23
C VAL A 60 8.51 -14.77 18.17
N PHE A 61 8.04 -15.37 17.08
CA PHE A 61 8.92 -15.86 16.03
C PHE A 61 8.31 -15.68 14.64
N LYS A 62 9.16 -15.73 13.62
CA LYS A 62 8.75 -15.72 12.21
C LYS A 62 8.71 -17.13 11.64
N THR A 63 7.62 -17.47 10.95
CA THR A 63 7.45 -18.79 10.32
C THR A 63 8.52 -19.02 9.23
N PRO A 64 9.05 -20.25 9.11
CA PRO A 64 9.96 -20.57 8.01
C PRO A 64 9.19 -20.62 6.68
N ALA A 65 9.90 -20.51 5.56
CA ALA A 65 9.31 -20.77 4.25
C ALA A 65 9.04 -22.28 4.10
N TYR A 66 7.89 -22.64 3.55
CA TYR A 66 7.56 -24.02 3.25
C TYR A 66 8.43 -24.53 2.08
N TRP A 67 8.86 -25.80 2.11
CA TRP A 67 9.79 -26.33 1.11
C TRP A 67 9.28 -26.22 -0.33
N ASN A 68 7.96 -26.31 -0.51
CA ASN A 68 7.31 -26.11 -1.79
C ASN A 68 6.42 -24.86 -1.75
N VAL A 69 6.94 -23.73 -2.24
CA VAL A 69 6.19 -22.47 -2.28
C VAL A 69 5.03 -22.51 -3.29
N ALA A 70 5.03 -23.47 -4.23
CA ALA A 70 4.05 -23.59 -5.31
C ALA A 70 2.87 -24.53 -4.97
N ILE A 71 2.45 -24.61 -3.71
CA ILE A 71 1.23 -25.34 -3.36
C ILE A 71 -0.01 -24.61 -3.89
N GLU A 72 -1.02 -25.38 -4.33
CA GLU A 72 -2.32 -24.85 -4.79
C GLU A 72 -3.41 -24.95 -3.71
N ARG A 73 -3.22 -25.83 -2.72
CA ARG A 73 -4.16 -26.09 -1.63
C ARG A 73 -3.44 -25.94 -0.29
N PRO A 74 -4.14 -25.57 0.80
CA PRO A 74 -3.53 -25.48 2.12
C PRO A 74 -2.90 -26.81 2.55
N VAL A 75 -1.69 -26.75 3.13
CA VAL A 75 -0.97 -27.91 3.64
C VAL A 75 -0.82 -27.81 5.15
N LYS A 76 -1.14 -28.90 5.84
CA LYS A 76 -1.00 -29.01 7.30
C LYS A 76 0.36 -29.59 7.65
N VAL A 77 1.07 -28.91 8.53
CA VAL A 77 2.36 -29.34 9.10
C VAL A 77 2.25 -29.39 10.62
N GLN A 78 3.20 -30.03 11.26
CA GLN A 78 3.34 -30.07 12.70
C GLN A 78 4.38 -29.05 13.16
N LEU A 79 4.17 -28.48 14.34
CA LEU A 79 5.06 -27.56 15.03
C LEU A 79 5.34 -28.09 16.43
N GLU A 80 6.60 -28.09 16.84
CA GLU A 80 7.01 -28.45 18.19
C GLU A 80 8.06 -27.49 18.73
N LEU A 81 8.10 -27.35 20.05
CA LEU A 81 9.22 -26.72 20.74
C LEU A 81 10.29 -27.76 20.98
N LYS A 82 11.54 -27.42 20.69
CA LYS A 82 12.67 -28.33 20.84
C LYS A 82 13.81 -27.63 21.57
N ARG A 83 14.36 -28.31 22.58
CA ARG A 83 15.49 -27.81 23.37
C ARG A 83 16.80 -28.13 22.66
N LYS A 84 17.72 -27.17 22.56
CA LYS A 84 18.97 -27.37 21.78
C LYS A 84 19.94 -28.31 22.49
N SER A 85 19.93 -28.32 23.82
CA SER A 85 20.87 -29.06 24.67
C SER A 85 20.66 -30.58 24.67
N ASP A 86 19.43 -31.05 24.85
CA ASP A 86 19.08 -32.48 24.97
C ASP A 86 18.19 -33.01 23.84
N GLN A 87 17.79 -32.13 22.90
CA GLN A 87 16.90 -32.45 21.78
C GLN A 87 15.50 -32.92 22.22
N GLU A 88 15.08 -32.62 23.45
CA GLU A 88 13.73 -32.89 23.95
C GLU A 88 12.69 -32.04 23.18
N THR A 89 11.56 -32.65 22.80
CA THR A 89 10.49 -32.01 22.03
C THR A 89 9.17 -31.96 22.80
N SER A 90 8.38 -30.91 22.58
CA SER A 90 7.02 -30.79 23.12
C SER A 90 6.01 -31.65 22.35
N GLU A 91 4.78 -31.71 22.83
CA GLU A 91 3.66 -32.20 22.02
C GLU A 91 3.52 -31.35 20.74
N PRO A 92 3.24 -31.98 19.58
CA PRO A 92 3.12 -31.28 18.32
C PRO A 92 1.80 -30.52 18.20
N VAL A 93 1.86 -29.34 17.61
CA VAL A 93 0.74 -28.45 17.33
C VAL A 93 0.58 -28.32 15.82
N GLU A 94 -0.65 -28.41 15.33
CA GLU A 94 -0.93 -28.27 13.89
C GLU A 94 -0.79 -26.81 13.42
N PHE A 95 -0.09 -26.60 12.30
CA PHE A 95 0.01 -25.31 11.60
C PHE A 95 -0.32 -25.49 10.12
N THR A 96 -1.06 -24.56 9.53
CA THR A 96 -1.49 -24.66 8.13
C THR A 96 -0.82 -23.62 7.24
N TYR A 97 0.00 -24.08 6.29
CA TYR A 97 0.52 -23.24 5.21
C TYR A 97 -0.52 -23.00 4.12
N GLN A 98 -0.73 -21.74 3.77
CA GLN A 98 -1.66 -21.29 2.74
C GLN A 98 -0.91 -20.95 1.44
N PRO A 99 -1.47 -21.28 0.27
CA PRO A 99 -0.85 -21.01 -1.02
C PRO A 99 -0.58 -19.51 -1.22
N GLN A 100 0.56 -19.17 -1.80
CA GLN A 100 0.84 -17.81 -2.21
C GLN A 100 -0.12 -17.45 -3.34
N MET A 101 -1.04 -16.52 -3.09
CA MET A 101 -1.87 -15.96 -4.14
C MET A 101 -0.95 -15.23 -5.13
N PHE A 102 -0.58 -15.92 -6.22
CA PHE A 102 0.19 -15.31 -7.28
C PHE A 102 -0.63 -14.18 -7.87
N ASP A 103 -0.21 -12.94 -7.59
CA ASP A 103 -0.67 -11.76 -8.28
C ASP A 103 -0.03 -11.69 -9.69
N LYS A 104 -0.23 -12.76 -10.48
CA LYS A 104 0.26 -12.86 -11.86
C LYS A 104 -0.32 -11.75 -12.74
N GLU A 105 -1.44 -11.15 -12.35
CA GLU A 105 -2.03 -9.97 -13.00
C GLU A 105 -1.22 -8.69 -12.72
N GLN A 106 -0.77 -8.42 -11.49
CA GLN A 106 0.10 -7.26 -11.22
C GLN A 106 1.50 -7.36 -11.84
N ILE A 107 2.10 -8.56 -11.85
CA ILE A 107 3.45 -8.75 -12.43
C ILE A 107 3.42 -8.64 -13.96
N GLY A 108 2.35 -9.13 -14.61
CA GLY A 108 2.12 -8.94 -16.05
C GLY A 108 1.93 -7.48 -16.44
N ALA A 109 1.23 -6.71 -15.58
CA ALA A 109 1.07 -5.26 -15.77
C ALA A 109 2.39 -4.49 -15.65
N LYS A 110 3.28 -4.89 -14.72
CA LYS A 110 4.61 -4.28 -14.58
C LYS A 110 5.60 -4.69 -15.70
N ARG A 111 5.59 -5.94 -16.17
CA ARG A 111 6.46 -6.40 -17.27
C ARG A 111 6.07 -5.87 -18.66
N ARG A 112 4.80 -5.45 -18.85
CA ARG A 112 4.32 -4.86 -20.12
C ARG A 112 4.59 -3.37 -20.27
N LYS A 113 5.05 -2.67 -19.22
CA LYS A 113 5.60 -1.32 -19.38
C LYS A 113 6.96 -1.44 -20.08
N LYS A 114 6.94 -1.49 -21.42
CA LYS A 114 8.12 -1.16 -22.24
C LYS A 114 8.61 0.20 -21.75
N ILE A 115 9.86 0.25 -21.34
CA ILE A 115 10.56 1.46 -20.92
C ILE A 115 10.37 2.48 -22.04
N PRO A 116 9.68 3.62 -21.84
CA PRO A 116 9.74 4.69 -22.81
C PRO A 116 11.18 5.20 -22.82
N HIS A 117 11.73 5.23 -24.03
CA HIS A 117 13.04 5.75 -24.37
C HIS A 117 13.28 7.08 -23.63
N PHE A 118 14.24 7.09 -22.70
CA PHE A 118 14.59 8.27 -21.91
C PHE A 118 15.49 9.17 -22.77
N SER A 119 14.89 10.04 -23.60
CA SER A 119 15.65 11.08 -24.31
C SER A 119 14.96 12.44 -24.38
N ASP A 120 13.68 12.58 -24.00
CA ASP A 120 12.93 13.80 -24.39
C ASP A 120 12.50 14.69 -23.21
N TYR A 121 13.03 14.48 -21.98
CA TYR A 121 12.62 15.28 -20.80
C TYR A 121 13.70 16.19 -20.19
N PHE A 122 14.86 16.35 -20.83
CA PHE A 122 15.76 17.47 -20.52
C PHE A 122 15.87 18.36 -21.76
N GLY A 123 15.28 19.55 -21.66
CA GLY A 123 15.20 20.54 -22.73
C GLY A 123 16.58 20.96 -23.26
N GLY A 124 16.57 21.33 -24.54
CA GLY A 124 17.75 21.73 -25.30
C GLY A 124 18.49 22.96 -24.75
N GLY A 125 19.81 22.90 -24.88
CA GLY A 125 20.74 24.03 -24.90
C GLY A 125 21.90 23.62 -25.83
N GLY A 126 22.11 24.38 -26.89
CA GLY A 126 23.01 24.03 -27.99
C GLY A 126 24.51 24.03 -27.64
N GLY A 127 25.31 23.41 -28.51
CA GLY A 127 26.77 23.50 -28.52
C GLY A 127 27.41 22.26 -29.10
N GLY A 128 27.87 22.33 -30.36
CA GLY A 128 28.49 21.22 -31.07
C GLY A 128 29.91 20.87 -30.59
N GLY A 129 30.30 19.62 -30.82
CA GLY A 129 31.69 19.12 -30.67
C GLY A 129 31.76 17.58 -30.83
N PRO A 130 32.80 17.01 -31.47
CA PRO A 130 32.75 15.70 -32.15
C PRO A 130 33.16 14.50 -31.25
N PRO A 131 33.04 13.24 -31.73
CA PRO A 131 32.87 12.07 -30.87
C PRO A 131 34.19 11.41 -30.48
N GLY A 132 34.28 10.97 -29.22
CA GLY A 132 35.40 10.21 -28.68
C GLY A 132 34.97 9.19 -27.61
N MET A 133 34.90 7.93 -28.03
CA MET A 133 35.43 6.71 -27.39
C MET A 133 35.23 6.43 -25.88
N GLY A 134 34.50 5.34 -25.58
CA GLY A 134 34.94 4.27 -24.67
C GLY A 134 34.32 4.17 -23.27
N GLY A 135 33.99 2.94 -22.83
CA GLY A 135 34.05 2.54 -21.42
C GLY A 135 32.87 1.74 -20.85
N ALA A 136 33.17 0.64 -20.15
CA ALA A 136 32.27 -0.42 -19.66
C ALA A 136 32.09 -0.45 -18.12
N GLY A 137 31.14 -1.29 -17.64
CA GLY A 137 30.99 -1.77 -16.24
C GLY A 137 29.94 -1.01 -15.41
N GLY A 138 29.10 -1.58 -14.54
CA GLY A 138 28.94 -2.92 -13.96
C GLY A 138 28.27 -2.81 -12.56
N GLY A 139 27.28 -3.65 -12.24
CA GLY A 139 26.97 -4.14 -10.87
C GLY A 139 26.05 -3.37 -9.90
N GLY A 140 24.94 -4.01 -9.48
CA GLY A 140 24.68 -4.34 -8.06
C GLY A 140 23.73 -3.49 -7.17
N PHE A 141 22.75 -4.19 -6.55
CA PHE A 141 22.01 -3.92 -5.28
C PHE A 141 20.98 -2.76 -5.28
N GLY A 142 19.84 -2.73 -4.56
CA GLY A 142 19.18 -3.56 -3.52
C GLY A 142 18.15 -2.68 -2.75
N PHE A 143 17.09 -3.29 -2.17
CA PHE A 143 16.07 -2.75 -1.22
C PHE A 143 15.00 -1.76 -1.75
N GLY A 144 13.71 -1.80 -1.36
CA GLY A 144 13.05 -2.28 -0.13
C GLY A 144 12.52 -1.07 0.68
N ALA A 145 11.30 -0.61 0.41
CA ALA A 145 10.11 -0.70 1.28
C ALA A 145 10.16 0.12 2.60
N MET A 146 9.22 1.07 2.73
CA MET A 146 8.91 1.81 3.96
C MET A 146 7.38 1.85 4.15
N GLY A 147 6.91 1.31 5.28
CA GLY A 147 5.65 1.65 5.97
C GLY A 147 6.05 2.01 7.41
N PHE A 148 5.76 3.20 7.92
CA PHE A 148 4.51 3.67 8.52
C PHE A 148 4.02 2.83 9.73
N LEU A 149 4.16 3.40 10.93
CA LEU A 149 3.29 3.16 12.08
C LEU A 149 3.10 4.51 12.79
N GLY A 150 1.83 4.84 13.06
CA GLY A 150 1.43 5.96 13.89
C GLY A 150 1.12 5.54 15.33
N SER A 151 0.98 6.52 16.21
CA SER A 151 0.18 6.40 17.44
C SER A 151 -0.28 7.78 17.94
N THR A 152 -1.60 7.94 17.94
CA THR A 152 -2.49 8.52 18.96
C THR A 152 -1.90 9.39 20.07
N ILE A 153 -2.38 10.65 20.17
CA ILE A 153 -2.43 11.40 21.43
C ILE A 153 -3.74 12.20 21.48
N GLY A 154 -4.55 11.96 22.50
CA GLY A 154 -5.61 12.88 22.95
C GLY A 154 -5.20 13.51 24.28
N PHE A 155 -5.47 14.80 24.46
CA PHE A 155 -5.88 15.45 25.73
C PHE A 155 -6.07 16.97 25.53
N LEU A 156 -7.22 17.49 25.97
CA LEU A 156 -7.49 18.87 26.42
C LEU A 156 -7.91 18.75 27.90
N PRO A 157 -7.89 19.79 28.78
CA PRO A 157 -7.97 21.23 28.47
C PRO A 157 -7.08 22.17 29.33
N GLY A 158 -7.09 23.47 29.00
CA GLY A 158 -7.25 24.53 30.02
C GLY A 158 -6.11 25.53 30.29
N PHE A 159 -6.39 26.79 29.92
CA PHE A 159 -6.06 28.06 30.61
C PHE A 159 -4.59 28.52 30.79
N GLY A 160 -4.31 29.75 30.32
CA GLY A 160 -3.48 30.70 31.09
C GLY A 160 -2.47 31.55 30.31
N ALA A 161 -2.91 32.74 29.90
CA ALA A 161 -2.19 34.03 29.88
C ALA A 161 -0.79 34.18 29.21
N ASN A 162 -0.78 35.03 28.19
CA ASN A 162 0.36 35.82 27.67
C ASN A 162 0.67 37.01 28.64
N PRO A 163 1.58 37.96 28.34
CA PRO A 163 3.00 37.92 27.96
C PRO A 163 3.87 38.80 28.92
N GLY A 164 5.19 38.79 28.77
CA GLY A 164 6.08 39.69 29.54
C GLY A 164 7.41 39.98 28.84
N THR A 165 7.44 41.09 28.13
CA THR A 165 8.57 41.76 27.50
C THR A 165 9.74 42.05 28.45
N SER A 166 10.99 41.90 27.99
CA SER A 166 11.99 42.98 28.04
C SER A 166 13.29 42.64 27.31
N GLN A 167 13.67 43.59 26.45
CA GLN A 167 14.95 43.81 25.76
C GLN A 167 16.19 43.87 26.69
N SER A 168 17.34 43.94 26.00
CA SER A 168 18.68 44.33 26.46
C SER A 168 19.56 43.15 26.84
N GLY A 169 20.78 42.97 26.33
CA GLY A 169 21.64 43.87 25.57
C GLY A 169 23.08 43.53 25.91
N ASN A 170 23.80 43.03 24.90
CA ASN A 170 25.21 43.28 24.57
C ASN A 170 26.37 43.00 25.56
N GLN A 171 27.49 42.57 24.95
CA GLN A 171 28.90 42.52 25.43
C GLN A 171 29.24 41.44 26.47
N GLY A 172 30.37 40.73 26.39
CA GLY A 172 31.55 40.80 25.54
C GLY A 172 32.75 40.17 26.28
N GLY A 173 33.70 39.57 25.55
CA GLY A 173 35.01 39.10 26.05
C GLY A 173 34.97 37.78 26.82
N GLY A 174 35.79 36.75 26.56
CA GLY A 174 37.17 36.72 26.10
C GLY A 174 38.03 36.16 27.25
N GLY A 175 38.50 34.91 27.16
CA GLY A 175 39.36 34.33 28.18
C GLY A 175 39.56 32.82 28.06
N THR A 176 40.80 32.42 27.78
CA THR A 176 41.31 31.10 27.45
C THR A 176 41.52 30.13 28.63
N SER A 177 41.56 28.85 28.27
CA SER A 177 42.31 27.72 28.86
C SER A 177 41.89 27.13 30.21
N GLN A 178 41.47 25.86 30.22
CA GLN A 178 42.29 24.78 30.80
C GLN A 178 41.80 23.39 30.37
N GLN A 179 42.77 22.52 30.16
CA GLN A 179 42.64 21.10 29.85
C GLN A 179 42.06 20.32 31.03
N GLY A 180 41.16 19.38 30.74
CA GLY A 180 40.79 18.29 31.63
C GLY A 180 40.52 17.04 30.78
N GLN A 181 41.52 16.17 30.68
CA GLN A 181 41.34 14.82 30.14
C GLN A 181 40.44 14.01 31.09
N SER A 182 39.43 13.35 30.54
CA SER A 182 38.84 12.17 31.17
C SER A 182 38.49 11.13 30.11
N HIS A 183 38.71 9.89 30.50
CA HIS A 183 38.82 8.72 29.67
C HIS A 183 37.49 8.21 29.10
N ALA A 184 37.58 7.64 27.89
CA ALA A 184 36.88 6.46 27.38
C ALA A 184 35.55 6.03 28.04
N ALA A 185 34.44 6.19 27.29
CA ALA A 185 33.35 5.21 27.25
C ALA A 185 32.41 5.49 26.06
N GLY A 186 32.09 4.45 25.27
CA GLY A 186 30.79 4.36 24.59
C GLY A 186 30.68 4.85 23.15
N GLN A 187 31.57 4.43 22.25
CA GLN A 187 31.22 4.37 20.82
C GLN A 187 30.27 3.18 20.56
N THR A 188 28.99 3.33 20.93
CA THR A 188 27.89 2.46 20.44
C THR A 188 26.55 3.19 20.25
N HIS A 189 26.46 4.50 20.51
CA HIS A 189 25.21 5.26 20.34
C HIS A 189 25.04 5.97 18.97
N ALA A 190 26.06 5.99 18.11
CA ALA A 190 26.05 6.80 16.89
C ALA A 190 25.07 6.30 15.80
N ALA A 191 24.88 4.98 15.66
CA ALA A 191 24.05 4.42 14.58
C ALA A 191 22.53 4.54 14.83
N GLY A 192 22.11 4.56 16.10
CA GLY A 192 20.70 4.80 16.47
C GLY A 192 20.30 6.27 16.42
N GLN A 193 21.25 7.18 16.65
CA GLN A 193 21.02 8.63 16.60
C GLN A 193 20.90 9.16 15.17
N SER A 194 21.62 8.60 14.21
CA SER A 194 21.50 9.00 12.79
C SER A 194 20.13 8.62 12.22
N HIS A 195 19.66 7.40 12.45
CA HIS A 195 18.37 6.95 11.92
C HIS A 195 17.19 7.70 12.55
N GLN A 196 17.30 8.06 13.84
CA GLN A 196 16.33 8.92 14.53
C GLN A 196 16.37 10.36 14.02
N ALA A 197 17.54 10.89 13.65
CA ALA A 197 17.68 12.21 13.05
C ALA A 197 17.03 12.26 11.66
N ASP A 198 17.22 11.21 10.83
CA ASP A 198 16.59 11.10 9.51
C ASP A 198 15.06 11.03 9.60
N LEU A 199 14.53 10.29 10.58
CA LEU A 199 13.09 10.23 10.85
C LEU A 199 12.53 11.58 11.32
N ASN A 200 13.26 12.29 12.17
CA ASN A 200 12.88 13.63 12.62
C ASN A 200 12.90 14.64 11.48
N GLU A 201 13.87 14.54 10.56
CA GLU A 201 13.94 15.41 9.37
C GLU A 201 12.78 15.13 8.41
N LEU A 202 12.43 13.87 8.17
CA LEU A 202 11.27 13.53 7.36
C LEU A 202 9.96 14.03 7.99
N ALA A 203 9.82 13.87 9.31
CA ALA A 203 8.66 14.36 10.05
C ALA A 203 8.55 15.88 9.99
N TRP A 204 9.68 16.59 10.10
CA TRP A 204 9.74 18.05 9.96
C TRP A 204 9.34 18.51 8.56
N ASN A 205 9.88 17.87 7.51
CA ASN A 205 9.54 18.18 6.12
C ASN A 205 8.04 17.94 5.83
N LEU A 206 7.44 16.89 6.40
CA LEU A 206 6.01 16.64 6.29
C LEU A 206 5.19 17.72 7.01
N ALA A 207 5.62 18.12 8.22
CA ALA A 207 4.98 19.17 8.99
C ALA A 207 5.03 20.52 8.25
N GLU A 208 6.17 20.85 7.64
CA GLU A 208 6.34 22.09 6.86
C GLU A 208 5.43 22.10 5.62
N ARG A 209 5.37 21.01 4.86
CA ARG A 209 4.44 20.89 3.71
C ARG A 209 2.98 20.98 4.14
N SER A 210 2.63 20.37 5.26
CA SER A 210 1.28 20.43 5.83
C SER A 210 0.92 21.85 6.28
N ALA A 211 1.86 22.57 6.90
CA ALA A 211 1.69 23.97 7.30
C ALA A 211 1.59 24.91 6.09
N ALA A 212 2.35 24.66 5.01
CA ALA A 212 2.21 25.39 3.76
C ALA A 212 0.80 25.18 3.16
N ALA A 213 0.34 23.94 3.05
CA ALA A 213 -0.99 23.64 2.55
C ALA A 213 -2.10 24.25 3.40
N MET A 214 -1.95 24.32 4.73
CA MET A 214 -2.90 25.02 5.61
C MET A 214 -2.96 26.52 5.34
N ARG A 215 -1.82 27.17 5.04
CA ARG A 215 -1.79 28.59 4.66
C ARG A 215 -2.44 28.81 3.29
N ASP A 216 -2.19 27.92 2.33
CA ASP A 216 -2.81 27.98 1.00
C ASP A 216 -4.33 27.76 1.09
N TYR A 217 -4.78 26.83 1.93
CA TYR A 217 -6.20 26.64 2.22
C TYR A 217 -6.83 27.88 2.87
N ALA A 218 -6.16 28.49 3.86
CA ALA A 218 -6.68 29.69 4.53
C ALA A 218 -6.82 30.89 3.58
N THR A 219 -6.00 30.96 2.52
CA THR A 219 -6.05 32.06 1.54
C THR A 219 -7.02 31.78 0.39
N THR A 220 -7.13 30.52 -0.06
CA THR A 220 -7.92 30.14 -1.24
C THR A 220 -9.31 29.58 -0.90
N GLY A 221 -9.50 29.06 0.31
CA GLY A 221 -10.71 28.33 0.73
C GLY A 221 -10.88 26.95 0.08
N ASP A 222 -9.89 26.48 -0.69
CA ASP A 222 -9.99 25.25 -1.48
C ASP A 222 -9.39 24.05 -0.75
N MET A 223 -10.23 23.05 -0.41
CA MET A 223 -9.79 21.88 0.36
C MET A 223 -8.74 21.03 -0.37
N ARG A 224 -8.60 21.20 -1.70
CA ARG A 224 -7.68 20.40 -2.52
C ARG A 224 -6.23 20.57 -2.08
N TYR A 225 -5.85 21.75 -1.57
CA TYR A 225 -4.50 21.99 -1.04
C TYR A 225 -4.17 21.09 0.16
N LEU A 226 -5.11 20.94 1.10
CA LEU A 226 -4.94 20.07 2.27
C LEU A 226 -4.84 18.60 1.85
N LEU A 227 -5.77 18.16 1.00
CA LEU A 227 -5.86 16.78 0.56
C LEU A 227 -4.71 16.37 -0.38
N ALA A 228 -4.13 17.30 -1.14
CA ALA A 228 -2.99 17.01 -2.02
C ALA A 228 -1.75 16.53 -1.25
N VAL A 229 -1.50 17.07 -0.06
CA VAL A 229 -0.41 16.61 0.82
C VAL A 229 -0.62 15.17 1.27
N GLN A 230 -1.89 14.79 1.46
CA GLN A 230 -2.32 13.47 1.95
C GLN A 230 -2.82 12.54 0.84
N ARG A 231 -2.46 12.81 -0.43
CA ARG A 231 -2.90 12.02 -1.60
C ARG A 231 -2.67 10.51 -1.49
N HIS A 232 -1.70 10.08 -0.68
CA HIS A 232 -1.42 8.65 -0.46
C HIS A 232 -2.50 7.97 0.39
N LEU A 233 -3.23 8.72 1.22
CA LEU A 233 -4.28 8.21 2.09
C LEU A 233 -5.61 7.99 1.35
N THR A 234 -5.80 8.54 0.15
CA THR A 234 -7.07 8.38 -0.59
C THR A 234 -7.32 6.95 -1.06
N ALA A 235 -6.26 6.13 -1.12
CA ALA A 235 -6.34 4.71 -1.48
C ALA A 235 -6.50 3.78 -0.26
N VAL A 236 -6.37 4.32 0.96
CA VAL A 236 -6.51 3.53 2.19
C VAL A 236 -7.99 3.18 2.38
N GLN A 237 -8.23 1.92 2.76
CA GLN A 237 -9.56 1.38 3.03
C GLN A 237 -9.81 1.32 4.53
N ASP A 238 -11.06 1.51 4.92
CA ASP A 238 -11.53 1.29 6.29
C ASP A 238 -11.85 -0.20 6.57
N ASP A 239 -12.42 -0.48 7.75
CA ASP A 239 -12.80 -1.83 8.18
C ASP A 239 -13.88 -2.49 7.30
N SER A 240 -14.59 -1.72 6.48
CA SER A 240 -15.55 -2.18 5.46
C SER A 240 -14.93 -2.33 4.07
N GLY A 241 -13.65 -1.98 3.92
CA GLY A 241 -13.00 -1.91 2.62
C GLY A 241 -13.33 -0.62 1.85
N ASP A 242 -14.03 0.33 2.48
CA ASP A 242 -14.44 1.57 1.84
C ASP A 242 -13.27 2.57 1.83
N THR A 243 -12.95 3.10 0.66
CA THR A 243 -11.99 4.21 0.54
C THR A 243 -12.65 5.54 0.86
N ALA A 244 -11.86 6.61 1.01
CA ALA A 244 -12.39 7.97 1.19
C ALA A 244 -13.44 8.35 0.12
N LEU A 245 -13.28 7.85 -1.11
CA LEU A 245 -14.24 8.08 -2.19
C LEU A 245 -15.56 7.31 -1.97
N HIS A 246 -15.51 6.07 -1.47
CA HIS A 246 -16.72 5.31 -1.13
C HIS A 246 -17.53 6.04 -0.03
N LEU A 247 -16.86 6.47 1.03
CA LEU A 247 -17.49 7.20 2.14
C LEU A 247 -18.10 8.54 1.68
N ALA A 248 -17.42 9.27 0.79
CA ALA A 248 -17.97 10.52 0.24
C ALA A 248 -19.25 10.28 -0.57
N VAL A 249 -19.31 9.18 -1.33
CA VAL A 249 -20.51 8.77 -2.07
C VAL A 249 -21.63 8.32 -1.12
N ILE A 250 -21.33 7.51 -0.11
CA ILE A 250 -22.31 7.06 0.89
C ILE A 250 -22.96 8.27 1.57
N ASN A 251 -22.16 9.27 1.93
CA ASN A 251 -22.63 10.49 2.59
C ASN A 251 -23.21 11.55 1.64
N SER A 252 -23.34 11.25 0.33
CA SER A 252 -23.90 12.17 -0.68
C SER A 252 -23.15 13.51 -0.82
N GLN A 253 -21.85 13.54 -0.51
CA GLN A 253 -21.04 14.77 -0.50
C GLN A 253 -20.44 15.04 -1.87
N GLN A 254 -21.21 15.69 -2.76
CA GLN A 254 -20.81 15.91 -4.16
C GLN A 254 -19.52 16.73 -4.29
N GLU A 255 -19.38 17.78 -3.51
CA GLU A 255 -18.23 18.71 -3.56
C GLU A 255 -16.95 17.99 -3.13
N VAL A 256 -17.04 17.12 -2.11
CA VAL A 256 -15.93 16.29 -1.64
C VAL A 256 -15.54 15.26 -2.70
N VAL A 257 -16.52 14.61 -3.34
CA VAL A 257 -16.27 13.68 -4.46
C VAL A 257 -15.50 14.36 -5.59
N GLN A 258 -15.90 15.58 -5.99
CA GLN A 258 -15.21 16.33 -7.03
C GLN A 258 -13.77 16.67 -6.62
N CYS A 259 -13.56 17.13 -5.37
CA CYS A 259 -12.22 17.45 -4.87
C CYS A 259 -11.32 16.22 -4.84
N LEU A 260 -11.83 15.06 -4.39
CA LEU A 260 -11.09 13.80 -4.39
C LEU A 260 -10.74 13.36 -5.80
N ILE A 261 -11.68 13.43 -6.74
CA ILE A 261 -11.46 13.11 -8.16
C ILE A 261 -10.37 13.99 -8.77
N ASP A 262 -10.41 15.30 -8.54
CA ASP A 262 -9.43 16.25 -9.10
C ASP A 262 -8.01 15.92 -8.63
N ILE A 263 -7.86 15.53 -7.36
CA ILE A 263 -6.55 15.13 -6.79
C ILE A 263 -6.11 13.78 -7.35
N MET A 264 -7.04 12.84 -7.49
CA MET A 264 -6.79 11.51 -8.05
C MET A 264 -6.47 11.57 -9.55
N ALA A 265 -6.99 12.56 -10.29
CA ALA A 265 -6.70 12.75 -11.72
C ALA A 265 -5.22 13.06 -11.99
N GLY A 266 -4.49 13.61 -11.01
CA GLY A 266 -3.05 13.82 -11.08
C GLY A 266 -2.22 12.56 -10.80
N MET A 267 -2.85 11.43 -10.46
CA MET A 267 -2.16 10.19 -10.11
C MET A 267 -2.11 9.21 -11.30
N PRO A 268 -0.99 8.51 -11.51
CA PRO A 268 -0.86 7.54 -12.60
C PRO A 268 -1.70 6.26 -12.40
N GLU A 269 -2.19 6.02 -11.17
CA GLU A 269 -3.08 4.91 -10.83
C GLU A 269 -4.40 5.49 -10.32
N SER A 270 -5.46 5.36 -11.13
CA SER A 270 -6.79 5.89 -10.82
C SER A 270 -7.55 4.88 -9.96
N TYR A 271 -7.47 5.03 -8.63
CA TYR A 271 -8.23 4.23 -7.64
C TYR A 271 -9.73 4.57 -7.60
N VAL A 272 -10.24 5.29 -8.60
CA VAL A 272 -11.64 5.73 -8.69
C VAL A 272 -12.61 4.54 -8.78
N SER A 273 -12.12 3.39 -9.20
CA SER A 273 -12.92 2.17 -9.43
C SER A 273 -12.59 1.02 -8.49
N GLU A 274 -11.92 1.27 -7.37
CA GLU A 274 -11.61 0.25 -6.37
C GLU A 274 -12.87 -0.40 -5.79
N TYR A 275 -12.74 -1.63 -5.33
CA TYR A 275 -13.84 -2.37 -4.70
C TYR A 275 -13.72 -2.31 -3.17
N ASN A 276 -14.86 -2.20 -2.50
CA ASN A 276 -14.96 -2.48 -1.07
C ASN A 276 -15.15 -3.99 -0.78
N PHE A 277 -15.27 -4.38 0.50
CA PHE A 277 -15.43 -5.79 0.88
C PHE A 277 -16.76 -6.40 0.41
N LEU A 278 -17.77 -5.58 0.09
CA LEU A 278 -19.01 -6.01 -0.56
C LEU A 278 -18.88 -6.15 -2.08
N ARG A 279 -17.66 -5.96 -2.63
CA ARG A 279 -17.37 -5.93 -4.07
C ARG A 279 -18.14 -4.84 -4.79
N GLN A 280 -18.42 -3.73 -4.12
CA GLN A 280 -19.07 -2.56 -4.70
C GLN A 280 -18.01 -1.52 -5.01
N SER A 281 -18.17 -0.82 -6.13
CA SER A 281 -17.32 0.31 -6.50
C SER A 281 -18.04 1.61 -6.13
N PRO A 282 -17.35 2.77 -6.11
CA PRO A 282 -18.01 4.04 -5.85
C PRO A 282 -19.17 4.32 -6.81
N LEU A 283 -19.07 3.81 -8.05
CA LEU A 283 -20.15 3.91 -9.04
C LEU A 283 -21.35 3.01 -8.73
N HIS A 284 -21.13 1.81 -8.18
CA HIS A 284 -22.22 0.97 -7.66
C HIS A 284 -22.94 1.68 -6.52
N LEU A 285 -22.18 2.23 -5.56
CA LEU A 285 -22.74 2.96 -4.43
C LEU A 285 -23.55 4.17 -4.89
N ALA A 286 -23.05 4.97 -5.84
CA ALA A 286 -23.79 6.12 -6.39
C ALA A 286 -25.12 5.72 -7.06
N ALA A 287 -25.17 4.52 -7.67
CA ALA A 287 -26.40 3.97 -8.24
C ALA A 287 -27.37 3.48 -7.16
N ILE A 288 -26.87 2.84 -6.09
CA ILE A 288 -27.66 2.38 -4.94
C ILE A 288 -28.25 3.57 -4.17
N THR A 289 -27.44 4.60 -3.93
CA THR A 289 -27.83 5.82 -3.21
C THR A 289 -28.61 6.81 -4.06
N ARG A 290 -28.80 6.52 -5.36
CA ARG A 290 -29.60 7.30 -6.31
C ARG A 290 -29.10 8.74 -6.51
N GLN A 291 -27.79 8.88 -6.69
CA GLN A 291 -27.12 10.17 -6.79
C GLN A 291 -26.63 10.44 -8.23
N PRO A 292 -27.45 11.03 -9.11
CA PRO A 292 -27.09 11.19 -10.53
C PRO A 292 -25.94 12.16 -10.76
N ARG A 293 -25.77 13.16 -9.88
CA ARG A 293 -24.69 14.16 -10.01
C ARG A 293 -23.32 13.56 -9.70
N ILE A 294 -23.22 12.83 -8.59
CA ILE A 294 -22.01 12.11 -8.19
C ILE A 294 -21.66 11.04 -9.23
N LEU A 295 -22.69 10.38 -9.78
CA LEU A 295 -22.52 9.42 -10.85
C LEU A 295 -21.94 10.06 -12.13
N ASP A 296 -22.38 11.26 -12.52
CA ASP A 296 -21.77 12.01 -13.64
C ASP A 296 -20.31 12.39 -13.35
N CYS A 297 -20.00 12.87 -12.14
CA CYS A 297 -18.63 13.17 -11.71
C CYS A 297 -17.70 11.96 -11.85
N LEU A 298 -18.13 10.80 -11.33
CA LEU A 298 -17.35 9.55 -11.40
C LEU A 298 -17.14 9.07 -12.84
N LEU A 299 -18.16 9.16 -13.70
CA LEU A 299 -18.04 8.76 -15.10
C LEU A 299 -17.09 9.67 -15.88
N ARG A 300 -17.12 10.99 -15.64
CA ARG A 300 -16.15 11.94 -16.20
C ARG A 300 -14.74 11.64 -15.75
N ALA A 301 -14.57 11.17 -14.51
CA ALA A 301 -13.30 10.70 -13.95
C ALA A 301 -12.83 9.35 -14.50
N SER A 302 -13.43 8.87 -15.59
CA SER A 302 -13.12 7.58 -16.23
C SER A 302 -13.39 6.34 -15.38
N ALA A 303 -14.30 6.42 -14.40
CA ALA A 303 -14.73 5.27 -13.61
C ALA A 303 -15.23 4.13 -14.52
N ASN A 304 -14.86 2.90 -14.19
CA ASN A 304 -15.20 1.75 -15.01
C ASN A 304 -16.66 1.29 -14.77
N ALA A 305 -17.57 1.72 -15.66
CA ALA A 305 -18.98 1.37 -15.61
C ALA A 305 -19.31 -0.10 -15.92
N ARG A 306 -18.32 -0.90 -16.36
CA ARG A 306 -18.50 -2.33 -16.68
C ARG A 306 -18.24 -3.25 -15.49
N LEU A 307 -17.76 -2.72 -14.38
CA LEU A 307 -17.50 -3.48 -13.17
C LEU A 307 -18.79 -4.14 -12.67
N ARG A 308 -18.62 -5.29 -12.02
CA ARG A 308 -19.73 -6.11 -11.52
C ARG A 308 -19.60 -6.30 -10.03
N ASP A 309 -20.69 -6.06 -9.34
CA ASP A 309 -20.80 -6.30 -7.91
C ASP A 309 -20.79 -7.80 -7.57
N ARG A 310 -20.92 -8.13 -6.28
CA ARG A 310 -21.00 -9.52 -5.79
C ARG A 310 -22.19 -10.32 -6.36
N HIS A 311 -23.22 -9.64 -6.87
CA HIS A 311 -24.40 -10.24 -7.49
C HIS A 311 -24.26 -10.34 -9.02
N GLY A 312 -23.12 -9.92 -9.58
CA GLY A 312 -22.92 -9.85 -11.03
C GLY A 312 -23.59 -8.64 -11.69
N ASN A 313 -24.14 -7.71 -10.91
CA ASN A 313 -24.82 -6.53 -11.37
C ASN A 313 -23.83 -5.41 -11.69
N THR A 314 -24.06 -4.71 -12.79
CA THR A 314 -23.38 -3.45 -13.09
C THR A 314 -24.14 -2.30 -12.46
N ALA A 315 -23.53 -1.11 -12.34
CA ALA A 315 -24.22 0.10 -11.90
C ALA A 315 -25.50 0.39 -12.72
N LEU A 316 -25.51 0.00 -14.01
CA LEU A 316 -26.69 0.08 -14.87
C LEU A 316 -27.81 -0.85 -14.41
N HIS A 317 -27.50 -2.12 -14.10
CA HIS A 317 -28.49 -3.06 -13.57
C HIS A 317 -29.09 -2.56 -12.25
N ILE A 318 -28.26 -1.99 -11.38
CA ILE A 318 -28.71 -1.41 -10.11
C ILE A 318 -29.68 -0.25 -10.35
N ALA A 319 -29.34 0.69 -11.24
CA ALA A 319 -30.23 1.81 -11.59
C ALA A 319 -31.58 1.32 -12.15
N CYS A 320 -31.57 0.26 -12.97
CA CYS A 320 -32.80 -0.37 -13.49
C CYS A 320 -33.63 -1.03 -12.38
N MET A 321 -33.00 -1.76 -11.45
CA MET A 321 -33.68 -2.42 -10.34
C MET A 321 -34.41 -1.42 -9.43
N HIS A 322 -33.81 -0.25 -9.21
CA HIS A 322 -34.43 0.82 -8.41
C HIS A 322 -35.40 1.72 -9.21
N GLY A 323 -35.52 1.52 -10.53
CA GLY A 323 -36.38 2.35 -11.39
C GLY A 323 -35.92 3.81 -11.49
N ASP A 324 -34.62 4.09 -11.31
CA ASP A 324 -34.10 5.46 -11.32
C ASP A 324 -33.78 5.92 -12.75
N ALA A 325 -34.77 6.58 -13.37
CA ALA A 325 -34.64 7.09 -14.73
C ALA A 325 -33.53 8.14 -14.90
N VAL A 326 -33.18 8.90 -13.85
CA VAL A 326 -32.19 9.98 -13.94
C VAL A 326 -30.78 9.40 -13.93
N CYS A 327 -30.51 8.48 -13.00
CA CYS A 327 -29.24 7.74 -12.96
C CYS A 327 -29.07 6.89 -14.23
N LEU A 328 -30.14 6.25 -14.70
CA LEU A 328 -30.13 5.46 -15.93
C LEU A 328 -29.76 6.32 -17.15
N LYS A 329 -30.35 7.51 -17.29
CA LYS A 329 -30.03 8.43 -18.38
C LYS A 329 -28.57 8.87 -18.35
N ALA A 330 -28.03 9.17 -17.17
CA ALA A 330 -26.62 9.54 -17.02
C ALA A 330 -25.67 8.39 -17.45
N LEU A 331 -25.94 7.16 -17.00
CA LEU A 331 -25.17 5.98 -17.38
C LEU A 331 -25.26 5.66 -18.89
N LEU A 332 -26.45 5.76 -19.48
CA LEU A 332 -26.66 5.50 -20.91
C LEU A 332 -25.99 6.55 -21.78
N ASN A 333 -26.12 7.84 -21.46
CA ASN A 333 -25.47 8.92 -22.21
C ASN A 333 -23.96 8.75 -22.26
N TYR A 334 -23.34 8.35 -21.14
CA TYR A 334 -21.91 8.09 -21.09
C TYR A 334 -21.50 6.88 -21.95
N ASN A 335 -22.23 5.78 -21.85
CA ASN A 335 -21.96 4.58 -22.66
C ASN A 335 -22.15 4.84 -24.16
N MET A 336 -23.16 5.62 -24.55
CA MET A 336 -23.37 6.03 -25.93
C MET A 336 -22.22 6.90 -26.44
N SER A 337 -21.72 7.84 -25.63
CA SER A 337 -20.56 8.67 -25.98
C SER A 337 -19.28 7.86 -26.21
N LYS A 338 -19.00 6.86 -25.36
CA LYS A 338 -17.83 5.97 -25.55
C LYS A 338 -17.99 4.98 -26.71
N ASN A 339 -19.22 4.56 -27.01
CA ASN A 339 -19.47 3.67 -28.14
C ASN A 339 -19.50 4.44 -29.48
N SER A 340 -19.95 5.70 -29.51
CA SER A 340 -19.94 6.51 -30.73
C SER A 340 -18.52 6.84 -31.21
N SER A 341 -17.56 7.04 -30.28
CA SER A 341 -16.15 7.18 -30.67
C SER A 341 -15.60 5.90 -31.29
N LYS A 342 -16.04 4.73 -30.84
CA LYS A 342 -15.65 3.43 -31.40
C LYS A 342 -16.33 3.10 -32.74
N LEU A 343 -17.54 3.64 -32.96
CA LEU A 343 -18.29 3.47 -34.20
C LEU A 343 -17.78 4.41 -35.32
N ALA A 344 -17.22 5.58 -34.95
CA ALA A 344 -16.60 6.52 -35.88
C ALA A 344 -15.26 6.03 -36.46
N GLU A 345 -14.63 5.04 -35.82
CA GLU A 345 -13.37 4.41 -36.27
C GLU A 345 -13.58 3.21 -37.21
N LEU A 346 -14.83 2.81 -37.49
CA LEU A 346 -15.09 1.79 -38.50
C LEU A 346 -14.89 2.42 -39.89
N PRO A 347 -14.04 1.84 -40.77
CA PRO A 347 -13.93 2.33 -42.13
C PRO A 347 -15.31 2.22 -42.75
N ARG A 348 -15.86 3.36 -43.20
CA ARG A 348 -17.03 3.36 -44.07
C ARG A 348 -16.63 2.50 -45.26
N SER A 349 -17.22 1.31 -45.38
CA SER A 349 -17.03 0.48 -46.57
C SER A 349 -17.61 1.29 -47.72
N ASP A 350 -16.73 1.93 -48.49
CA ASP A 350 -17.12 2.59 -49.72
C ASP A 350 -17.84 1.56 -50.58
N SER A 351 -19.08 1.89 -50.88
CA SER A 351 -19.95 1.20 -51.81
C SER A 351 -19.36 1.27 -53.21
N SER A 352 -18.41 0.38 -53.53
CA SER A 352 -17.97 0.13 -54.89
C SER A 352 -17.53 -1.32 -55.08
N ALA A 353 -18.45 -2.27 -54.84
CA ALA A 353 -18.32 -3.64 -55.31
C ALA A 353 -19.30 -3.87 -56.46
N SER A 354 -19.04 -3.23 -57.59
CA SER A 354 -19.52 -3.70 -58.89
C SER A 354 -18.69 -4.91 -59.31
N SER A 355 -19.08 -6.11 -58.91
CA SER A 355 -18.80 -7.31 -59.71
C SER A 355 -19.70 -8.45 -59.23
N SER A 356 -20.70 -8.76 -60.03
CA SER A 356 -21.57 -9.93 -59.88
C SER A 356 -20.74 -11.22 -59.98
N PRO A 357 -20.86 -12.19 -59.06
CA PRO A 357 -20.39 -13.54 -59.30
C PRO A 357 -21.39 -14.26 -60.21
N ARG A 358 -20.94 -14.56 -61.43
CA ARG A 358 -21.61 -15.44 -62.38
C ARG A 358 -21.60 -16.86 -61.81
N TRP A 359 -22.78 -17.46 -61.63
CA TRP A 359 -22.92 -18.86 -61.27
C TRP A 359 -22.68 -19.72 -62.52
N GLU A 360 -21.64 -20.55 -62.48
CA GLU A 360 -21.50 -21.77 -63.30
C GLU A 360 -21.29 -22.98 -62.39
#